data_AF-A0A367MA99-F1
#
_entry.id   AF-A0A367MA99-F1
#
_cell.length_a   1.000
_cell.length_b   1.000
_cell.length_c   1.000
_cell.angle_alpha   90.00
_cell.angle_beta   90.00
_cell.angle_gamma   90.00
#
_symmetry.space_group_name_H-M   'P 1'
#
loop_
_entity.id
_entity.type
_entity.pdbx_description
1 polymer ?
#
loop_
_entity_poly.entity_id
_entity_poly.type
_entity_poly.pdbx_seq_one_letter_code
_entity_poly.pdbx_strand_id
1 'polypeptide(L)'
;VAASGAERKEVYGWLFKSRHKNARDKRIRILLEVEAFLDLHQQWKKLGYPFDHLVPSYATALGSSGDRPAALAELMGIIVNDGVRMPTLRLEHLDFALGTPYETRFAPEATLGQRVMTSEVATTLRNALSQVVDAGTARRLQGTFSRPDGAPLVMGGKTGTGDNRLQTFSAGGHVRSSKALNRTATFVFYIGPRHFGTLTAYVDGSESSQFKFTSALPVQVLKGMAPLLRDYLDPRTATRCQVPLSPQQIGRL
;
A
#
# COMPACT_ATOMS: atom_id res chain seq x y z
N VAL A 1 33.76 24.30 -4.96
CA VAL A 1 33.99 22.88 -4.58
C VAL A 1 35.46 22.44 -4.73
N ALA A 2 36.21 22.92 -5.73
CA ALA A 2 37.63 22.55 -5.93
C ALA A 2 38.58 23.05 -4.82
N ALA A 3 38.32 24.23 -4.25
CA ALA A 3 39.17 24.87 -3.24
C ALA A 3 39.19 24.18 -1.85
N SER A 4 38.33 23.19 -1.59
CA SER A 4 38.29 22.44 -0.32
C SER A 4 38.65 20.96 -0.49
N GLY A 5 39.32 20.61 -1.59
CA GLY A 5 39.63 19.23 -1.93
C GLY A 5 40.70 18.60 -1.02
N ALA A 6 41.72 19.38 -0.65
CA ALA A 6 42.85 18.89 0.16
C ALA A 6 42.44 18.71 1.63
N GLU A 7 41.76 19.70 2.18
CA GLU A 7 41.30 19.75 3.57
C GLU A 7 40.26 18.66 3.84
N ARG A 8 39.36 18.38 2.90
CA ARG A 8 38.42 17.25 3.02
C ARG A 8 39.16 15.90 3.07
N LYS A 9 40.17 15.70 2.22
CA LYS A 9 40.98 14.46 2.22
C LYS A 9 41.78 14.33 3.52
N GLU A 10 42.31 15.44 4.04
CA GLU A 10 43.05 15.49 5.30
C GLU A 10 42.16 15.20 6.51
N VAL A 11 40.96 15.79 6.56
CA VAL A 11 39.95 15.48 7.59
C VAL A 11 39.56 14.00 7.56
N TYR A 12 39.53 13.36 6.39
CA TYR A 12 39.34 11.91 6.29
C TYR A 12 40.61 11.09 6.56
N GLY A 13 41.76 11.70 6.82
CA GLY A 13 43.02 11.03 7.11
C GLY A 13 42.94 10.07 8.31
N TRP A 14 42.07 10.33 9.29
CA TRP A 14 41.83 9.40 10.41
C TRP A 14 41.22 8.07 9.94
N LEU A 15 40.45 8.08 8.83
CA LEU A 15 39.95 6.85 8.23
C LEU A 15 41.09 5.96 7.78
N PHE A 16 42.26 6.47 7.40
CA PHE A 16 43.37 5.64 6.93
C PHE A 16 44.36 5.22 8.03
N LYS A 17 44.29 5.81 9.23
CA LYS A 17 45.26 5.59 10.33
C LYS A 17 44.89 4.46 11.32
N SER A 18 43.71 3.85 11.19
CA SER A 18 43.23 2.84 12.15
C SER A 18 43.72 1.41 11.84
N ARG A 19 44.22 0.70 12.86
CA ARG A 19 44.53 -0.75 12.83
C ARG A 19 43.28 -1.63 12.64
N HIS A 20 42.09 -1.08 12.84
CA HIS A 20 40.80 -1.79 12.74
C HIS A 20 40.09 -1.54 11.40
N LYS A 21 40.79 -1.77 10.28
CA LYS A 21 40.28 -1.58 8.91
C LYS A 21 38.88 -2.21 8.72
N ASN A 22 38.70 -3.47 9.11
CA ASN A 22 37.44 -4.19 8.92
C ASN A 22 36.25 -3.54 9.66
N ALA A 23 36.45 -3.07 10.89
CA ALA A 23 35.40 -2.42 11.67
C ALA A 23 34.98 -1.08 11.05
N ARG A 24 35.96 -0.30 10.56
CA ARG A 24 35.74 0.96 9.85
C ARG A 24 35.01 0.73 8.52
N ASP A 25 35.49 -0.19 7.69
CA ASP A 25 34.89 -0.49 6.39
C ASP A 25 33.44 -0.97 6.56
N LYS A 26 33.16 -1.76 7.61
CA LYS A 26 31.79 -2.14 7.98
C LYS A 26 30.93 -0.93 8.35
N ARG A 27 31.46 0.02 9.13
CA ARG A 27 30.74 1.25 9.51
C ARG A 27 30.47 2.15 8.32
N ILE A 28 31.42 2.27 7.37
CA ILE A 28 31.21 2.99 6.11
C ILE A 28 30.07 2.35 5.31
N ARG A 29 30.07 1.02 5.15
CA ARG A 29 28.98 0.31 4.45
C ARG A 29 27.62 0.54 5.10
N ILE A 30 27.55 0.50 6.43
CA ILE A 30 26.32 0.79 7.18
C ILE A 30 25.84 2.21 6.91
N LEU A 31 26.74 3.21 6.90
CA LEU A 31 26.36 4.60 6.61
C LEU A 31 25.84 4.76 5.17
N LEU A 32 26.49 4.13 4.19
CA LEU A 32 26.03 4.13 2.79
C LEU A 32 24.66 3.46 2.63
N GLU A 33 24.43 2.36 3.36
CA GLU A 33 23.12 1.69 3.38
C GLU A 33 22.06 2.61 3.97
N VAL A 34 22.32 3.24 5.13
CA VAL A 34 21.40 4.20 5.75
C VAL A 34 21.05 5.33 4.78
N GLU A 35 22.04 5.91 4.08
CA GLU A 35 21.83 6.97 3.10
C GLU A 35 20.93 6.51 1.94
N ALA A 36 21.17 5.33 1.37
CA ALA A 36 20.32 4.79 0.32
C ALA A 36 18.85 4.59 0.76
N PHE A 37 18.62 4.22 2.03
CA PHE A 37 17.28 4.08 2.59
C PHE A 37 16.56 5.42 2.81
N LEU A 38 17.29 6.53 2.98
CA LEU A 38 16.69 7.87 3.02
C LEU A 38 16.07 8.23 1.66
N ASP A 39 16.77 7.95 0.57
CA ASP A 39 16.27 8.21 -0.79
C ASP A 39 15.05 7.34 -1.11
N LEU A 40 15.11 6.04 -0.75
CA LEU A 40 13.96 5.13 -0.88
C LEU A 40 12.75 5.63 -0.08
N HIS A 41 12.98 6.10 1.15
CA HIS A 41 11.92 6.60 2.02
C HIS A 41 11.23 7.84 1.42
N GLN A 42 11.98 8.77 0.85
CA GLN A 42 11.41 9.93 0.16
C GLN A 42 10.53 9.53 -1.03
N GLN A 43 10.94 8.51 -1.79
CA GLN A 43 10.13 7.99 -2.90
C GLN A 43 8.83 7.35 -2.39
N TRP A 44 8.90 6.57 -1.31
CA TRP A 44 7.73 5.91 -0.74
C TRP A 44 6.76 6.92 -0.10
N LYS A 45 7.25 7.99 0.52
CA LYS A 45 6.41 9.10 1.01
C LYS A 45 5.54 9.70 -0.11
N LYS A 46 6.07 9.83 -1.33
CA LYS A 46 5.29 10.34 -2.49
C LYS A 46 4.14 9.40 -2.86
N LEU A 47 4.27 8.11 -2.58
CA LEU A 47 3.23 7.10 -2.82
C LEU A 47 2.16 7.05 -1.72
N GLY A 48 2.24 7.91 -0.69
CA GLY A 48 1.26 7.97 0.40
C GLY A 48 1.66 7.20 1.66
N TYR A 49 2.85 6.61 1.69
CA TYR A 49 3.29 5.84 2.86
C TYR A 49 3.54 6.73 4.09
N PRO A 50 3.01 6.38 5.27
CA PRO A 50 2.95 7.33 6.37
C PRO A 50 4.15 7.32 7.33
N PHE A 51 5.05 6.33 7.28
CA PHE A 51 6.12 6.16 8.27
C PHE A 51 7.17 7.26 8.22
N ASP A 52 7.77 7.59 9.36
CA ASP A 52 8.78 8.66 9.50
C ASP A 52 10.20 8.23 9.12
N HIS A 53 10.44 6.92 9.09
CA HIS A 53 11.69 6.33 8.60
C HIS A 53 11.42 4.93 8.06
N LEU A 54 12.25 4.48 7.12
CA LEU A 54 12.34 3.07 6.72
C LEU A 54 13.41 2.36 7.55
N VAL A 55 13.18 1.10 7.89
CA VAL A 55 14.22 0.28 8.52
C VAL A 55 15.30 -0.01 7.46
N PRO A 56 16.56 0.43 7.67
CA PRO A 56 17.64 0.25 6.69
C PRO A 56 18.15 -1.19 6.76
N SER A 57 17.37 -2.08 6.17
CA SER A 57 17.60 -3.53 6.18
C SER A 57 16.94 -4.16 4.97
N TYR A 58 17.56 -5.22 4.43
CA TYR A 58 16.95 -6.06 3.41
C TYR A 58 15.60 -6.68 3.83
N ALA A 59 15.32 -6.77 5.14
CA ALA A 59 14.01 -7.19 5.63
C ALA A 59 12.87 -6.27 5.15
N THR A 60 13.16 -5.00 4.79
CA THR A 60 12.18 -4.07 4.24
C THR A 60 11.59 -4.57 2.92
N ALA A 61 12.35 -5.31 2.10
CA ALA A 61 11.83 -5.94 0.89
C ALA A 61 10.76 -7.02 1.17
N LEU A 62 10.69 -7.52 2.41
CA LEU A 62 9.68 -8.47 2.88
C LEU A 62 8.53 -7.77 3.65
N GLY A 63 8.50 -6.44 3.70
CA GLY A 63 7.46 -5.68 4.38
C GLY A 63 7.68 -5.46 5.88
N SER A 64 8.92 -5.54 6.38
CA SER A 64 9.22 -5.35 7.80
C SER A 64 8.98 -3.94 8.35
N SER A 65 8.88 -2.93 7.47
CA SER A 65 8.74 -1.52 7.87
C SER A 65 7.31 -1.14 8.32
N GLY A 66 6.35 -2.08 8.25
CA GLY A 66 5.00 -1.91 8.80
C GLY A 66 4.15 -0.96 7.95
N ASP A 67 3.14 -1.52 7.28
CA ASP A 67 2.31 -0.74 6.35
C ASP A 67 0.87 -0.62 6.86
N ARG A 68 0.21 0.49 6.49
CA ARG A 68 -1.21 0.70 6.80
C ARG A 68 -2.05 0.17 5.64
N PRO A 69 -3.11 -0.62 5.89
CA PRO A 69 -3.98 -1.12 4.82
C PRO A 69 -4.52 -0.02 3.87
N ALA A 70 -4.74 1.19 4.39
CA ALA A 70 -5.15 2.35 3.59
C ALA A 70 -4.09 2.81 2.58
N ALA A 71 -2.81 2.85 2.97
CA ALA A 71 -1.72 3.25 2.07
C ALA A 71 -1.49 2.21 0.97
N LEU A 72 -1.65 0.92 1.27
CA LEU A 72 -1.65 -0.16 0.28
C LEU A 72 -2.79 -0.02 -0.75
N ALA A 73 -3.99 0.33 -0.29
CA ALA A 73 -5.12 0.59 -1.18
C ALA A 73 -4.85 1.82 -2.05
N GLU A 74 -4.32 2.90 -1.47
CA GLU A 74 -3.94 4.11 -2.19
C GLU A 74 -2.90 3.82 -3.29
N LEU A 75 -1.90 2.99 -3.01
CA LEU A 75 -0.93 2.54 -4.02
C LEU A 75 -1.61 1.83 -5.20
N MET A 76 -2.59 0.95 -4.95
CA MET A 76 -3.35 0.34 -6.04
C MET A 76 -4.11 1.38 -6.86
N GLY A 77 -4.70 2.37 -6.19
CA GLY A 77 -5.35 3.50 -6.85
C GLY A 77 -4.39 4.26 -7.76
N ILE A 78 -3.17 4.55 -7.29
CA ILE A 78 -2.10 5.17 -8.09
C ILE A 78 -1.78 4.31 -9.32
N ILE A 79 -1.59 3.00 -9.15
CA ILE A 79 -1.22 2.08 -10.24
C ILE A 79 -2.33 1.99 -11.30
N VAL A 80 -3.59 1.86 -10.86
CA VAL A 80 -4.74 1.80 -11.78
C VAL A 80 -4.95 3.14 -12.48
N ASN A 81 -4.70 4.25 -11.80
CA ASN A 81 -4.79 5.60 -12.34
C ASN A 81 -3.49 6.07 -13.03
N ASP A 82 -2.81 5.15 -13.72
CA ASP A 82 -1.64 5.46 -14.56
C ASP A 82 -0.49 6.19 -13.83
N GLY A 83 -0.29 5.93 -12.55
CA GLY A 83 0.76 6.56 -11.73
C GLY A 83 0.38 7.95 -11.19
N VAL A 84 -0.88 8.36 -11.31
CA VAL A 84 -1.40 9.62 -10.77
C VAL A 84 -2.11 9.37 -9.44
N ARG A 85 -1.61 10.04 -8.40
CA ARG A 85 -2.20 10.05 -7.06
C ARG A 85 -3.32 11.07 -6.98
N MET A 86 -4.54 10.60 -6.71
CA MET A 86 -5.71 11.45 -6.46
C MET A 86 -5.86 11.71 -4.95
N PRO A 87 -6.43 12.86 -4.55
CA PRO A 87 -6.82 13.06 -3.16
C PRO A 87 -7.85 12.00 -2.74
N THR A 88 -7.70 11.47 -1.52
CA THR A 88 -8.71 10.58 -0.94
C THR A 88 -9.79 11.43 -0.28
N LEU A 89 -10.94 11.56 -0.94
CA LEU A 89 -12.09 12.31 -0.44
C LEU A 89 -13.11 11.33 0.17
N ARG A 90 -13.56 11.62 1.39
CA ARG A 90 -14.66 10.90 2.05
C ARG A 90 -15.99 11.65 1.99
N LEU A 91 -15.92 12.95 1.76
CA LEU A 91 -17.04 13.87 1.69
C LEU A 91 -16.91 14.64 0.37
N GLU A 92 -17.97 14.61 -0.43
CA GLU A 92 -18.03 15.34 -1.71
C GLU A 92 -18.62 16.72 -1.52
N HIS A 93 -19.69 16.84 -0.72
CA HIS A 93 -20.37 18.09 -0.46
C HIS A 93 -20.92 18.13 0.97
N LEU A 94 -20.96 19.33 1.56
CA LEU A 94 -21.69 19.61 2.80
C LEU A 94 -22.57 20.84 2.56
N ASP A 95 -23.87 20.64 2.67
CA ASP A 95 -24.87 21.70 2.48
C ASP A 95 -25.45 22.12 3.83
N PHE A 96 -25.39 23.42 4.13
CA PHE A 96 -25.90 24.02 5.36
C PHE A 96 -27.00 25.03 5.05
N ALA A 97 -28.02 25.07 5.92
CA ALA A 97 -29.10 26.07 5.91
C ALA A 97 -29.79 26.25 4.53
N LEU A 98 -29.99 25.13 3.81
CA LEU A 98 -30.65 25.08 2.50
C LEU A 98 -31.98 25.86 2.52
N GLY A 99 -32.20 26.73 1.53
CA GLY A 99 -33.41 27.53 1.39
C GLY A 99 -33.48 28.76 2.29
N THR A 100 -32.37 29.13 2.96
CA THR A 100 -32.28 30.37 3.76
C THR A 100 -31.23 31.33 3.16
N PRO A 101 -31.25 32.63 3.51
CA PRO A 101 -30.19 33.56 3.13
C PRO A 101 -28.79 33.17 3.63
N TYR A 102 -28.70 32.24 4.58
CA TYR A 102 -27.44 31.72 5.13
C TYR A 102 -26.99 30.41 4.47
N GLU A 103 -27.66 29.99 3.38
CA GLU A 103 -27.31 28.78 2.66
C GLU A 103 -25.83 28.79 2.27
N THR A 104 -25.11 27.75 2.72
CA THR A 104 -23.68 27.62 2.50
C THR A 104 -23.37 26.21 2.03
N ARG A 105 -22.63 26.09 0.92
CA ARG A 105 -22.23 24.80 0.35
C ARG A 105 -20.71 24.69 0.35
N PHE A 106 -20.20 23.64 0.99
CA PHE A 106 -18.77 23.32 0.98
C PHE A 106 -18.54 22.15 0.03
N ALA A 107 -17.55 22.30 -0.85
CA ALA A 107 -17.06 21.24 -1.72
C ALA A 107 -15.53 21.23 -1.66
N PRO A 108 -14.88 20.06 -1.76
CA PRO A 108 -13.45 19.97 -1.96
C PRO A 108 -13.05 20.77 -3.21
N GLU A 109 -11.93 21.47 -3.11
CA GLU A 109 -11.33 22.11 -4.27
C GLU A 109 -10.94 21.03 -5.30
N ALA A 110 -11.28 21.26 -6.57
CA ALA A 110 -10.96 20.34 -7.65
C ALA A 110 -9.45 20.35 -7.91
N THR A 111 -8.71 19.47 -7.22
CA THR A 111 -7.26 19.33 -7.45
C THR A 111 -6.99 18.42 -8.63
N LEU A 112 -6.15 18.88 -9.56
CA LEU A 112 -5.54 18.02 -10.57
C LEU A 112 -4.59 17.06 -9.84
N GLY A 113 -4.87 15.75 -9.90
CA GLY A 113 -4.05 14.74 -9.22
C GLY A 113 -2.56 14.84 -9.54
N GLN A 114 -1.72 14.33 -8.64
CA GLN A 114 -0.26 14.45 -8.78
C GLN A 114 0.33 13.19 -9.42
N ARG A 115 1.09 13.33 -10.51
CA ARG A 115 1.88 12.21 -11.06
C ARG A 115 3.05 11.90 -10.12
N VAL A 116 3.01 10.72 -9.52
CA VAL A 116 4.03 10.23 -8.55
C VAL A 116 4.81 9.03 -9.09
N MET A 117 4.33 8.45 -10.20
CA MET A 117 4.93 7.32 -10.90
C MET A 117 4.73 7.53 -12.41
N THR A 118 5.69 7.12 -13.23
CA THR A 118 5.55 7.22 -14.69
C THR A 118 4.52 6.22 -15.19
N SER A 119 3.90 6.52 -16.34
CA SER A 119 2.86 5.66 -16.94
C SER A 119 3.39 4.25 -17.25
N GLU A 120 4.64 4.17 -17.71
CA GLU A 120 5.32 2.93 -18.06
C GLU A 120 5.47 2.05 -16.83
N VAL A 121 5.94 2.61 -15.71
CA VAL A 121 6.09 1.88 -14.44
C VAL A 121 4.73 1.42 -13.92
N ALA A 122 3.72 2.30 -13.94
CA ALA A 122 2.37 1.95 -13.50
C ALA A 122 1.78 0.80 -14.34
N THR A 123 1.96 0.86 -15.67
CA THR A 123 1.51 -0.18 -16.60
C THR A 123 2.24 -1.50 -16.37
N THR A 124 3.56 -1.47 -16.20
CA THR A 124 4.35 -2.67 -15.88
C THR A 124 3.92 -3.29 -14.55
N LEU A 125 3.70 -2.48 -13.51
CA LEU A 125 3.23 -2.95 -12.21
C LEU A 125 1.82 -3.57 -12.30
N ARG A 126 0.89 -2.90 -13.00
CA ARG A 126 -0.46 -3.42 -13.23
C ARG A 126 -0.40 -4.81 -13.89
N ASN A 127 0.39 -4.96 -14.95
CA ASN A 127 0.55 -6.24 -15.64
C ASN A 127 1.18 -7.31 -14.75
N ALA A 128 2.22 -6.96 -13.99
CA ALA A 128 2.86 -7.89 -13.05
C ALA A 128 1.91 -8.34 -11.93
N LEU A 129 1.07 -7.43 -11.41
CA LEU A 129 0.05 -7.74 -10.41
C LEU A 129 -1.07 -8.64 -10.96
N SER A 130 -1.44 -8.49 -12.23
CA SER A 130 -2.38 -9.41 -12.91
C SER A 130 -1.87 -10.84 -12.89
N GLN A 131 -0.58 -11.05 -13.19
CA GLN A 131 0.01 -12.40 -13.21
C GLN A 131 -0.08 -13.14 -11.88
N VAL A 132 -0.10 -12.41 -10.75
CA VAL A 132 -0.29 -13.01 -9.41
C VAL A 132 -1.69 -13.62 -9.26
N VAL A 133 -2.68 -13.03 -9.92
CA VAL A 133 -4.08 -13.50 -9.96
C VAL A 133 -4.29 -14.52 -11.08
N ASP A 134 -3.56 -14.43 -12.19
CA ASP A 134 -3.73 -15.36 -13.30
C ASP A 134 -3.03 -16.71 -13.07
N ALA A 135 -1.82 -16.69 -12.49
CA ALA A 135 -0.99 -17.89 -12.33
C ALA A 135 -0.33 -18.00 -10.94
N GLY A 136 -0.41 -16.96 -10.11
CA GLY A 136 0.32 -16.90 -8.85
C GLY A 136 -0.47 -17.29 -7.61
N THR A 137 -0.06 -16.72 -6.48
CA THR A 137 -0.63 -16.99 -5.15
C THR A 137 -2.11 -16.61 -4.99
N ALA A 138 -2.65 -15.78 -5.89
CA ALA A 138 -4.04 -15.36 -5.89
C ALA A 138 -4.88 -16.04 -6.99
N ARG A 139 -4.37 -17.10 -7.64
CA ARG A 139 -5.02 -17.83 -8.75
C ARG A 139 -6.48 -18.23 -8.53
N ARG A 140 -6.90 -18.38 -7.27
CA ARG A 140 -8.28 -18.77 -6.93
C ARG A 140 -9.31 -17.71 -7.30
N LEU A 141 -8.90 -16.47 -7.57
CA LEU A 141 -9.76 -15.35 -8.01
C LEU A 141 -9.93 -15.27 -9.53
N GLN A 142 -9.16 -16.03 -10.30
CA GLN A 142 -9.29 -16.07 -11.76
C GLN A 142 -10.74 -16.35 -12.17
N GLY A 143 -11.27 -15.52 -13.08
CA GLY A 143 -12.64 -15.65 -13.60
C GLY A 143 -13.76 -15.38 -12.58
N THR A 144 -13.46 -14.84 -11.39
CA THR A 144 -14.48 -14.60 -10.34
C THR A 144 -15.33 -13.36 -10.64
N PHE A 145 -14.72 -12.31 -11.17
CA PHE A 145 -15.37 -11.02 -11.39
C PHE A 145 -15.61 -10.78 -12.88
N SER A 146 -16.86 -10.55 -13.24
CA SER A 146 -17.28 -10.19 -14.59
C SER A 146 -18.28 -9.04 -14.52
N ARG A 147 -18.34 -8.26 -15.59
CA ARG A 147 -19.39 -7.27 -15.83
C ARG A 147 -20.73 -7.96 -16.07
N PRO A 148 -21.85 -7.22 -15.99
CA PRO A 148 -23.18 -7.78 -16.28
C PRO A 148 -23.37 -8.28 -17.71
N ASP A 149 -22.59 -7.76 -18.67
CA ASP A 149 -22.55 -8.26 -20.06
C ASP A 149 -21.75 -9.57 -20.21
N GLY A 150 -21.22 -10.11 -19.10
CA GLY A 150 -20.41 -11.33 -19.06
C GLY A 150 -18.92 -11.10 -19.32
N ALA A 151 -18.49 -9.88 -19.69
CA ALA A 151 -17.08 -9.60 -19.95
C ALA A 151 -16.25 -9.69 -18.65
N PRO A 152 -15.12 -10.43 -18.65
CA PRO A 152 -14.29 -10.56 -17.45
C PRO A 152 -13.69 -9.22 -17.04
N LEU A 153 -13.67 -8.93 -15.74
CA LEU A 153 -12.95 -7.79 -15.20
C LEU A 153 -11.51 -8.19 -14.90
N VAL A 154 -10.55 -7.49 -15.53
CA VAL A 154 -9.13 -7.69 -15.25
C VAL A 154 -8.87 -7.41 -13.78
N MET A 155 -8.19 -8.33 -13.11
CA MET A 155 -7.90 -8.23 -11.68
C MET A 155 -6.41 -8.43 -11.48
N GLY A 156 -5.83 -7.66 -10.57
CA GLY A 156 -4.47 -7.87 -10.13
C GLY A 156 -4.36 -7.59 -8.64
N GLY A 157 -3.29 -8.08 -8.04
CA GLY A 157 -3.04 -7.82 -6.64
C GLY A 157 -1.81 -8.53 -6.11
N LYS A 158 -1.49 -8.26 -4.84
CA LYS A 158 -0.39 -8.91 -4.15
C LYS A 158 -0.85 -9.48 -2.82
N THR A 159 -0.38 -10.68 -2.56
CA THR A 159 -0.55 -11.39 -1.29
C THR A 159 0.59 -11.09 -0.34
N GLY A 160 0.29 -11.00 0.95
CA GLY A 160 1.26 -10.92 2.03
C GLY A 160 0.84 -11.84 3.18
N THR A 161 1.80 -12.53 3.79
CA THR A 161 1.58 -13.32 5.02
C THR A 161 2.70 -12.95 5.99
N GLY A 162 2.34 -12.53 7.19
CA GLY A 162 3.29 -12.20 8.25
C GLY A 162 3.07 -13.07 9.49
N ASP A 163 4.17 -13.54 10.06
CA ASP A 163 4.22 -14.22 11.37
C ASP A 163 5.29 -13.50 12.19
N ASN A 164 4.88 -12.42 12.87
CA ASN A 164 5.80 -11.58 13.61
C ASN A 164 6.06 -12.21 14.96
N ARG A 165 7.34 -12.50 15.24
CA ARG A 165 7.77 -13.20 16.45
C ARG A 165 8.98 -12.52 17.08
N LEU A 166 8.97 -12.43 18.40
CA LEU A 166 10.15 -12.07 19.17
C LEU A 166 10.95 -13.34 19.47
N GLN A 167 12.13 -13.44 18.87
CA GLN A 167 13.06 -14.54 19.09
C GLN A 167 14.26 -14.10 19.90
N THR A 168 14.65 -14.88 20.90
CA THR A 168 15.93 -14.70 21.60
C THR A 168 16.89 -15.79 21.16
N PHE A 169 18.16 -15.43 20.96
CA PHE A 169 19.20 -16.33 20.47
C PHE A 169 20.25 -16.60 21.55
N SER A 170 20.82 -17.80 21.58
CA SER A 170 22.01 -18.10 22.37
C SER A 170 23.27 -17.51 21.71
N ALA A 171 24.39 -17.49 22.44
CA ALA A 171 25.67 -17.05 21.89
C ALA A 171 26.10 -17.85 20.65
N GLY A 172 25.65 -19.10 20.52
CA GLY A 172 25.88 -19.96 19.35
C GLY A 172 24.86 -19.77 18.21
N GLY A 173 23.93 -18.82 18.32
CA GLY A 173 22.92 -18.54 17.29
C GLY A 173 21.67 -19.44 17.32
N HIS A 174 21.52 -20.30 18.32
CA HIS A 174 20.33 -21.13 18.46
C HIS A 174 19.16 -20.35 19.08
N VAL A 175 17.94 -20.54 18.58
CA VAL A 175 16.74 -19.91 19.15
C VAL A 175 16.45 -20.48 20.55
N ARG A 176 16.47 -19.64 21.58
CA ARG A 176 16.14 -19.98 22.97
C ARG A 176 14.67 -19.80 23.30
N SER A 177 14.05 -18.76 22.76
CA SER A 177 12.62 -18.51 22.92
C SER A 177 12.05 -17.89 21.65
N SER A 178 10.77 -18.12 21.39
CA SER A 178 10.07 -17.63 20.21
C SER A 178 8.62 -17.31 20.57
N LYS A 179 8.36 -16.04 20.88
CA LYS A 179 7.04 -15.55 21.26
C LYS A 179 6.35 -14.91 20.05
N ALA A 180 5.17 -15.39 19.68
CA ALA A 180 4.37 -14.74 18.64
C ALA A 180 3.90 -13.36 19.13
N LEU A 181 3.94 -12.37 18.25
CA LEU A 181 3.45 -11.01 18.49
C LEU A 181 2.15 -10.76 17.75
N ASN A 182 2.07 -11.19 16.49
CA ASN A 182 0.84 -11.17 15.71
C ASN A 182 0.98 -12.08 14.47
N ARG A 183 -0.18 -12.39 13.87
CA ARG A 183 -0.27 -13.06 12.58
C ARG A 183 -1.12 -12.24 11.63
N THR A 184 -0.64 -12.08 10.41
CA THR A 184 -1.28 -11.26 9.39
C THR A 184 -1.40 -12.00 8.07
N ALA A 185 -2.48 -11.74 7.35
CA ALA A 185 -2.66 -12.16 5.96
C ALA A 185 -3.37 -11.04 5.22
N THR A 186 -2.69 -10.48 4.24
CA THR A 186 -3.17 -9.32 3.48
C THR A 186 -3.27 -9.67 2.00
N PHE A 187 -4.34 -9.21 1.37
CA PHE A 187 -4.45 -9.16 -0.08
C PHE A 187 -4.80 -7.73 -0.50
N VAL A 188 -3.88 -7.09 -1.21
CA VAL A 188 -4.07 -5.77 -1.81
C VAL A 188 -4.36 -5.97 -3.29
N PHE A 189 -5.36 -5.28 -3.85
CA PHE A 189 -5.90 -5.61 -5.16
C PHE A 189 -6.52 -4.44 -5.91
N TYR A 190 -6.69 -4.62 -7.21
CA TYR A 190 -7.61 -3.86 -8.07
C TYR A 190 -8.53 -4.80 -8.84
N ILE A 191 -9.73 -4.33 -9.18
CA ILE A 191 -10.72 -5.00 -10.01
C ILE A 191 -11.16 -4.01 -11.09
N GLY A 192 -10.83 -4.31 -12.33
CA GLY A 192 -11.09 -3.43 -13.46
C GLY A 192 -10.41 -2.05 -13.31
N PRO A 193 -10.96 -1.01 -13.97
CA PRO A 193 -10.32 0.29 -14.05
C PRO A 193 -10.65 1.25 -12.89
N ARG A 194 -11.59 0.91 -11.99
CA ARG A 194 -12.13 1.87 -11.00
C ARG A 194 -12.21 1.36 -9.58
N HIS A 195 -11.92 0.09 -9.33
CA HIS A 195 -12.09 -0.50 -8.00
C HIS A 195 -10.75 -1.05 -7.52
N PHE A 196 -10.42 -0.74 -6.28
CA PHE A 196 -9.21 -1.20 -5.64
C PHE A 196 -9.38 -1.20 -4.12
N GLY A 197 -8.53 -1.94 -3.43
CA GLY A 197 -8.64 -2.05 -1.98
C GLY A 197 -7.64 -3.01 -1.38
N THR A 198 -7.80 -3.20 -0.07
CA THR A 198 -6.99 -4.13 0.72
C THR A 198 -7.89 -4.90 1.66
N LEU A 199 -7.68 -6.21 1.77
CA LEU A 199 -8.33 -7.07 2.75
C LEU A 199 -7.27 -7.71 3.63
N THR A 200 -7.35 -7.45 4.94
CA THR A 200 -6.40 -7.95 5.93
C THR A 200 -7.11 -8.76 7.01
N ALA A 201 -6.65 -10.00 7.21
CA ALA A 201 -6.91 -10.76 8.41
C ALA A 201 -5.75 -10.53 9.39
N TYR A 202 -6.08 -10.18 10.63
CA TYR A 202 -5.13 -9.82 11.67
C TYR A 202 -5.52 -10.51 12.99
N VAL A 203 -4.56 -11.17 13.62
CA VAL A 203 -4.71 -11.70 14.99
C VAL A 203 -3.57 -11.13 15.83
N ASP A 204 -3.93 -10.44 16.90
CA ASP A 204 -2.98 -9.80 17.80
C ASP A 204 -2.50 -10.73 18.91
N GLY A 205 -1.36 -10.38 19.49
CA GLY A 205 -0.84 -11.01 20.70
C GLY A 205 -0.28 -12.42 20.50
N SER A 206 0.11 -13.03 21.62
CA SER A 206 0.72 -14.37 21.62
C SER A 206 -0.24 -15.48 21.20
N GLU A 207 -1.54 -15.27 21.35
CA GLU A 207 -2.57 -16.24 20.91
C GLU A 207 -2.57 -16.43 19.39
N SER A 208 -2.00 -15.49 18.63
CA SER A 208 -1.79 -15.63 17.19
C SER A 208 -1.03 -16.92 16.80
N SER A 209 -0.25 -17.52 17.71
CA SER A 209 0.40 -18.81 17.47
C SER A 209 -0.58 -19.99 17.29
N GLN A 210 -1.82 -19.86 17.77
CA GLN A 210 -2.86 -20.88 17.62
C GLN A 210 -3.51 -20.84 16.23
N PHE A 211 -3.34 -19.75 15.49
CA PHE A 211 -3.97 -19.56 14.19
C PHE A 211 -3.04 -19.97 13.05
N LYS A 212 -3.56 -20.76 12.12
CA LYS A 212 -2.85 -21.22 10.92
C LYS A 212 -3.60 -20.76 9.66
N PHE A 213 -3.38 -19.51 9.26
CA PHE A 213 -3.89 -18.99 7.98
C PHE A 213 -2.78 -18.33 7.16
N THR A 214 -3.00 -18.24 5.85
CA THR A 214 -2.13 -17.54 4.89
C THR A 214 -2.95 -16.48 4.16
N SER A 215 -2.31 -15.75 3.25
CA SER A 215 -2.98 -14.88 2.29
C SER A 215 -4.05 -15.56 1.42
N ALA A 216 -4.17 -16.89 1.44
CA ALA A 216 -5.31 -17.57 0.83
C ALA A 216 -6.64 -17.21 1.49
N LEU A 217 -6.66 -16.92 2.80
CA LEU A 217 -7.86 -16.52 3.53
C LEU A 217 -8.48 -15.23 2.95
N PRO A 218 -7.79 -14.08 2.90
CA PRO A 218 -8.37 -12.86 2.35
C PRO A 218 -8.75 -12.99 0.86
N VAL A 219 -7.99 -13.76 0.09
CA VAL A 219 -8.31 -14.10 -1.31
C VAL A 219 -9.64 -14.85 -1.41
N GLN A 220 -9.90 -15.82 -0.54
CA GLN A 220 -11.17 -16.56 -0.51
C GLN A 220 -12.34 -15.70 -0.01
N VAL A 221 -12.11 -14.85 1.00
CA VAL A 221 -13.14 -13.92 1.48
C VAL A 221 -13.57 -12.99 0.34
N LEU A 222 -12.63 -12.38 -0.39
CA LEU A 222 -12.94 -11.53 -1.53
C LEU A 222 -13.70 -12.29 -2.63
N LYS A 223 -13.32 -13.55 -2.89
CA LYS A 223 -14.06 -14.42 -3.81
C LYS A 223 -15.51 -14.63 -3.37
N GLY A 224 -15.73 -14.93 -2.09
CA GLY A 224 -17.06 -15.10 -1.50
C GLY A 224 -17.90 -13.82 -1.52
N MET A 225 -17.26 -12.65 -1.50
CA MET A 225 -17.92 -11.35 -1.63
C MET A 225 -18.36 -11.02 -3.07
N ALA A 226 -17.98 -11.81 -4.08
CA ALA A 226 -18.27 -11.48 -5.47
C ALA A 226 -19.76 -11.22 -5.79
N PRO A 227 -20.73 -11.98 -5.25
CA PRO A 227 -22.15 -11.67 -5.44
C PRO A 227 -22.55 -10.31 -4.84
N LEU A 228 -21.96 -9.90 -3.72
CA LEU A 228 -22.23 -8.62 -3.06
C LEU A 228 -21.63 -7.44 -3.84
N LEU A 229 -20.48 -7.67 -4.48
CA LEU A 229 -19.73 -6.63 -5.19
C LEU A 229 -20.23 -6.41 -6.62
N ARG A 230 -20.91 -7.39 -7.23
CA ARG A 230 -21.29 -7.37 -8.65
C ARG A 230 -21.95 -6.05 -9.08
N ASP A 231 -22.90 -5.56 -8.29
CA ASP A 231 -23.65 -4.34 -8.61
C ASP A 231 -22.82 -3.05 -8.43
N TYR A 232 -21.80 -3.07 -7.57
CA TYR A 232 -20.89 -1.94 -7.43
C TYR A 232 -19.81 -1.91 -8.52
N LEU A 233 -19.51 -3.08 -9.09
CA LEU A 233 -18.55 -3.23 -10.18
C LEU A 233 -19.14 -2.87 -11.55
N ASP A 234 -20.47 -2.82 -11.70
CA ASP A 234 -21.11 -2.33 -12.93
C ASP A 234 -20.92 -0.81 -13.06
N PRO A 235 -20.32 -0.34 -14.17
CA PRO A 235 -20.11 1.06 -14.41
C PRO A 235 -21.38 1.94 -14.41
N ARG A 236 -22.55 1.36 -14.65
CA ARG A 236 -23.84 2.05 -14.79
C ARG A 236 -24.55 2.27 -13.46
N THR A 237 -24.20 1.50 -12.43
CA THR A 237 -24.81 1.53 -11.09
C THR A 237 -23.83 2.01 -10.02
N ALA A 238 -22.68 2.55 -10.45
CA ALA A 238 -21.38 2.59 -9.79
C ALA A 238 -21.32 3.12 -8.34
N THR A 239 -22.36 3.77 -7.84
CA THR A 239 -22.38 4.25 -6.45
C THR A 239 -23.59 3.81 -5.64
N ARG A 240 -24.70 3.32 -6.24
CA ARG A 240 -26.02 3.20 -5.58
C ARG A 240 -26.48 4.45 -4.77
N CYS A 241 -25.64 5.48 -4.64
CA CYS A 241 -25.93 6.81 -4.18
C CYS A 241 -26.84 7.46 -5.22
N GLN A 242 -28.13 7.30 -5.00
CA GLN A 242 -29.11 8.16 -5.63
C GLN A 242 -28.95 9.53 -4.99
N VAL A 243 -28.68 10.55 -5.80
CA VAL A 243 -28.81 11.94 -5.35
C VAL A 243 -30.25 12.08 -4.83
N PRO A 244 -30.48 12.46 -3.57
CA PRO A 244 -31.84 12.70 -3.10
C PRO A 244 -32.50 13.72 -4.03
N LEU A 245 -33.70 13.39 -4.51
CA LEU A 245 -34.46 14.25 -5.42
C LEU A 245 -34.53 15.65 -4.85
N SER A 246 -34.20 16.65 -5.68
CA SER A 246 -34.35 18.04 -5.29
C SER A 246 -35.83 18.31 -4.93
N PRO A 247 -36.14 19.21 -3.98
CA PRO A 247 -37.52 19.56 -3.64
C PRO A 247 -38.39 19.98 -4.85
N GLN A 248 -37.76 20.48 -5.91
CA GLN A 248 -38.42 20.84 -7.18
C GLN A 248 -38.92 19.62 -7.98
N GLN A 249 -38.32 18.44 -7.79
CA GLN A 249 -38.73 17.19 -8.44
C GLN A 249 -39.84 16.46 -7.67
N ILE A 250 -39.97 16.71 -6.36
CA ILE A 250 -41.01 16.10 -5.51
C ILE A 250 -42.40 16.70 -5.80
N GLY A 251 -42.48 17.96 -6.25
CA GLY A 251 -43.75 18.62 -6.61
C GLY A 251 -44.32 18.27 -7.99
N ARG A 252 -43.75 17.29 -8.70
CA ARG A 252 -44.21 16.84 -10.05
C ARG A 252 -44.52 15.34 -10.13
N LEU A 253 -44.60 14.66 -8.99
CA LEU A 253 -45.13 13.29 -8.84
C LEU A 253 -46.48 13.35 -8.12
#